data_AF-A0A517X385-F1
#
_entry.id   AF-A0A517X385-F1
#
_cell.length_a   1.000
_cell.length_b   1.000
_cell.length_c   1.000
_cell.angle_alpha   90.00
_cell.angle_beta   90.00
_cell.angle_gamma   90.00
#
_symmetry.space_group_name_H-M   'P 1'
#
loop_
_entity.id
_entity.type
_entity.pdbx_description
1 polymer ?
#
loop_
_entity_poly.entity_id
_entity_poly.type
_entity_poly.pdbx_seq_one_letter_code
_entity_poly.pdbx_strand_id
1 'polypeptide(L)'
;MNKLGLFCLSFSILFTGCGGGGTVDVAPANQETPPVQDLSAIKATLNSIAESGVVDSGFFGIPESLEQAGKPKLAEEAKKMESLKSKKQIQAAAKKIADQL
;
A
#
# COMPACT_ATOMS: atom_id res chain seq x y z
N MET A 1 35.95 14.10 34.26
CA MET A 1 36.20 14.96 33.09
C MET A 1 34.86 15.48 32.58
N ASN A 2 34.82 16.79 32.32
CA ASN A 2 33.65 17.62 32.02
C ASN A 2 32.90 17.22 30.75
N LYS A 3 31.57 17.42 30.73
CA LYS A 3 30.80 18.29 29.80
C LYS A 3 29.31 17.91 29.85
N LEU A 4 28.42 18.85 30.22
CA LEU A 4 27.67 19.74 29.30
C LEU A 4 26.55 18.95 28.59
N GLY A 5 25.27 19.30 28.56
CA GLY A 5 24.46 20.43 28.99
C GLY A 5 23.02 20.04 28.60
N LEU A 6 22.03 20.27 29.47
CA LEU A 6 20.97 21.26 29.25
C LEU A 6 20.55 21.42 27.78
N PHE A 7 19.36 20.93 27.40
CA PHE A 7 18.46 21.70 26.54
C PHE A 7 16.98 21.27 26.72
N CYS A 8 16.22 22.25 27.23
CA CYS A 8 14.79 22.54 27.12
C CYS A 8 13.75 21.41 26.98
N LEU A 9 12.82 21.28 27.93
CA LEU A 9 11.58 22.07 28.05
C LEU A 9 10.68 21.99 26.81
N SER A 10 9.59 21.23 26.99
CA SER A 10 8.22 21.58 26.62
C SER A 10 7.94 22.00 25.18
N PHE A 11 7.21 21.15 24.44
CA PHE A 11 5.93 21.59 23.87
C PHE A 11 5.10 20.39 23.43
N SER A 12 3.99 20.17 24.14
CA SER A 12 2.83 19.44 23.63
C SER A 12 2.40 20.11 22.33
N ILE A 13 2.49 19.38 21.22
CA ILE A 13 1.68 19.69 20.04
C ILE A 13 0.86 18.44 19.76
N LEU A 14 -0.41 18.56 20.10
CA LEU A 14 -1.52 17.81 19.53
C LEU A 14 -1.34 17.81 18.01
N PHE A 15 -0.87 16.69 17.44
CA PHE A 15 -1.06 16.41 16.04
C PHE A 15 -2.04 15.25 15.91
N THR A 16 -3.29 15.65 15.77
CA THR A 16 -4.35 14.87 15.17
C THR A 16 -3.82 14.31 13.84
N GLY A 17 -3.68 12.99 13.77
CA GLY A 17 -3.30 12.28 12.56
C GLY A 17 -1.94 11.56 12.67
N CYS A 18 -1.99 10.25 12.42
CA CYS A 18 -0.85 9.36 12.17
C CYS A 18 -0.01 8.93 13.38
N GLY A 19 0.04 7.62 13.63
CA GLY A 19 1.10 6.97 14.40
C GLY A 19 0.84 6.79 15.90
N GLY A 20 -0.05 5.86 16.28
CA GLY A 20 -0.16 5.40 17.66
C GLY A 20 0.58 4.08 17.85
N GLY A 21 1.79 4.14 18.41
CA GLY A 21 2.50 2.98 18.97
C GLY A 21 1.99 2.66 20.38
N GLY A 22 1.96 1.37 20.72
CA GLY A 22 1.57 0.88 22.04
C GLY A 22 2.10 -0.52 22.35
N THR A 23 2.90 -0.58 23.42
CA THR A 23 3.20 -1.71 24.31
C THR A 23 4.12 -2.85 23.81
N VAL A 24 5.25 -2.95 24.51
CA VAL A 24 6.20 -4.04 24.51
C VAL A 24 5.59 -5.22 25.28
N ASP A 25 5.04 -6.19 24.56
CA ASP A 25 4.77 -7.54 25.07
C ASP A 25 5.30 -8.50 24.02
N VAL A 26 6.28 -9.33 24.39
CA VAL A 26 6.90 -10.31 23.48
C VAL A 26 5.94 -11.48 23.32
N ALA A 27 4.81 -11.24 22.64
CA ALA A 27 3.97 -12.28 22.08
C ALA A 27 4.75 -12.98 20.95
N PRO A 28 4.56 -14.28 20.70
CA PRO A 28 5.18 -14.95 19.55
C PRO A 28 4.85 -14.10 18.33
N ALA A 29 5.87 -13.63 17.61
CA ALA A 29 5.76 -12.69 16.50
C ALA A 29 4.53 -13.04 15.67
N ASN A 30 3.41 -12.39 15.99
CA ASN A 30 2.17 -12.55 15.29
C ASN A 30 2.58 -12.03 13.93
N GLN A 31 2.69 -12.93 12.95
CA GLN A 31 2.79 -12.52 11.57
C GLN A 31 1.49 -11.75 11.34
N GLU A 32 1.52 -10.45 11.64
CA GLU A 32 0.52 -9.49 11.21
C GLU A 32 0.64 -9.58 9.70
N THR A 33 -0.13 -10.52 9.16
CA THR A 33 -0.34 -10.64 7.75
C THR A 33 -0.79 -9.23 7.38
N PRO A 34 -0.02 -8.48 6.56
CA PRO A 34 -0.38 -7.11 6.27
C PRO A 34 -1.85 -7.12 5.87
N PRO A 35 -2.67 -6.19 6.40
CA PRO A 35 -4.11 -6.25 6.23
C PRO A 35 -4.37 -6.43 4.74
N VAL A 36 -4.87 -7.62 4.37
CA VAL A 36 -5.10 -7.97 2.97
C VAL A 36 -5.94 -6.83 2.43
N GLN A 37 -5.40 -6.05 1.49
CA GLN A 37 -6.15 -4.92 0.95
C GLN A 37 -7.48 -5.49 0.45
N ASP A 38 -8.57 -4.91 0.93
CA ASP A 38 -9.91 -5.35 0.54
C ASP A 38 -9.99 -5.39 -0.99
N LEU A 39 -10.45 -6.51 -1.55
CA LEU A 39 -10.51 -6.68 -3.00
C LEU A 39 -11.33 -5.58 -3.68
N SER A 40 -12.30 -4.99 -2.97
CA SER A 40 -13.08 -3.85 -3.45
C SER A 40 -12.24 -2.57 -3.53
N ALA A 41 -11.34 -2.34 -2.56
CA ALA A 41 -10.40 -1.23 -2.59
C ALA A 41 -9.39 -1.39 -3.74
N ILE A 42 -8.87 -2.60 -3.94
CA ILE A 42 -8.01 -2.95 -5.08
C ILE A 42 -8.74 -2.68 -6.40
N LYS A 43 -9.98 -3.13 -6.51
CA LYS A 43 -10.84 -2.91 -7.69
C LYS A 43 -11.11 -1.43 -7.94
N ALA A 44 -11.34 -0.64 -6.89
CA ALA A 44 -11.56 0.81 -7.02
C ALA A 44 -10.30 1.52 -7.55
N THR A 45 -9.12 1.18 -7.03
CA THR A 45 -7.84 1.69 -7.52
C THR A 45 -7.60 1.31 -8.98
N LEU A 46 -7.84 0.04 -9.34
CA LEU A 46 -7.68 -0.42 -10.73
C LEU A 46 -8.67 0.24 -11.69
N ASN A 47 -9.92 0.51 -11.27
CA ASN A 47 -10.86 1.29 -12.08
C ASN A 47 -10.39 2.73 -12.26
N SER A 48 -9.89 3.36 -11.19
CA SER A 48 -9.32 4.71 -11.28
C SER A 48 -8.15 4.77 -12.26
N ILE A 49 -7.29 3.75 -12.29
CA ILE A 49 -6.20 3.60 -13.27
C ILE A 49 -6.75 3.31 -14.67
N ALA A 50 -7.81 2.51 -14.78
CA ALA A 50 -8.46 2.24 -16.06
C ALA A 50 -9.05 3.51 -16.71
N GLU A 51 -9.52 4.45 -15.89
CA GLU A 51 -10.01 5.75 -16.35
C GLU A 51 -8.87 6.73 -16.63
N SER A 52 -7.96 6.92 -15.67
CA SER A 52 -6.89 7.91 -15.75
C SER A 52 -5.76 7.52 -16.71
N GLY A 53 -5.49 6.21 -16.80
CA GLY A 53 -4.35 5.61 -17.49
C GLY A 53 -3.00 5.90 -16.83
N VAL A 54 -3.00 6.27 -15.55
CA VAL A 54 -1.80 6.60 -14.77
C VAL A 54 -1.72 5.65 -13.58
N VAL A 55 -0.56 5.03 -13.42
CA VAL A 55 -0.24 4.21 -12.24
C VAL A 55 0.21 5.15 -11.12
N ASP A 56 -0.50 5.11 -9.99
CA ASP A 56 -0.22 5.94 -8.81
C ASP A 56 0.36 5.09 -7.66
N SER A 57 0.83 5.73 -6.58
CA SER A 57 1.33 5.10 -5.36
C SER A 57 0.40 4.01 -4.81
N GLY A 58 -0.92 4.18 -4.95
CA GLY A 58 -1.91 3.18 -4.54
C GLY A 58 -1.84 1.83 -5.29
N PHE A 59 -1.11 1.76 -6.40
CA PHE A 59 -0.92 0.54 -7.18
C PHE A 59 0.19 -0.37 -6.64
N PHE A 60 1.22 0.17 -6.00
CA PHE A 60 2.42 -0.60 -5.64
C PHE A 60 2.16 -1.75 -4.66
N GLY A 61 1.12 -1.64 -3.81
CA GLY A 61 0.69 -2.71 -2.91
C GLY A 61 -0.27 -3.74 -3.53
N ILE A 62 -0.79 -3.47 -4.73
CA ILE A 62 -1.83 -4.30 -5.37
C ILE A 62 -1.30 -5.67 -5.81
N PRO A 63 -0.14 -5.78 -6.48
CA PRO A 63 0.41 -7.08 -6.83
C PRO A 63 0.57 -8.01 -5.63
N GLU A 64 1.15 -7.52 -4.53
CA GLU A 64 1.35 -8.31 -3.31
C GLU A 64 0.01 -8.70 -2.67
N SER A 65 -0.93 -7.77 -2.59
CA SER A 65 -2.27 -8.04 -2.03
C SER A 65 -3.04 -9.08 -2.85
N LEU A 66 -2.88 -9.09 -4.18
CA LEU A 66 -3.47 -10.09 -5.07
C LEU A 66 -2.84 -11.48 -4.88
N GLU A 67 -1.53 -11.56 -4.62
CA GLU A 67 -0.85 -12.82 -4.27
C GLU A 67 -1.38 -13.37 -2.95
N GLN A 68 -1.48 -12.52 -1.94
CA GLN A 68 -2.00 -12.87 -0.61
C GLN A 68 -3.48 -13.27 -0.63
N ALA A 69 -4.27 -12.68 -1.53
CA ALA A 69 -5.67 -13.04 -1.74
C ALA A 69 -5.87 -14.32 -2.59
N GLY A 70 -4.80 -15.05 -2.93
CA GLY A 70 -4.88 -16.29 -3.70
C GLY A 70 -5.17 -16.08 -5.19
N LYS A 71 -4.90 -14.89 -5.73
CA LYS A 71 -5.07 -14.51 -7.15
C LYS A 71 -3.71 -14.26 -7.84
N PRO A 72 -2.75 -15.21 -7.84
CA PRO A 72 -1.38 -15.00 -8.33
C PRO A 72 -1.32 -14.64 -9.82
N LYS A 73 -2.25 -15.15 -10.64
CA LYS A 73 -2.34 -14.78 -12.06
C LYS A 73 -2.65 -13.29 -12.26
N LEU A 74 -3.52 -12.73 -11.42
CA LEU A 74 -3.84 -11.30 -11.48
C LEU A 74 -2.69 -10.44 -10.94
N ALA A 75 -1.99 -10.94 -9.93
CA ALA A 75 -0.79 -10.27 -9.43
C ALA A 75 0.31 -10.18 -10.49
N GLU A 76 0.57 -11.25 -11.25
CA GLU A 76 1.53 -11.20 -12.36
C GLU A 76 1.10 -10.20 -13.45
N GLU A 77 -0.19 -10.12 -13.76
CA GLU A 77 -0.69 -9.13 -14.71
C GLU A 77 -0.54 -7.70 -14.16
N ALA A 78 -0.71 -7.51 -12.86
CA ALA A 78 -0.47 -6.23 -12.19
C ALA A 78 1.02 -5.85 -12.24
N LYS A 79 1.94 -6.76 -11.92
CA LYS A 79 3.40 -6.52 -12.04
C LYS A 79 3.80 -6.12 -13.47
N LYS A 80 3.22 -6.77 -14.48
CA LYS A 80 3.46 -6.44 -15.89
C LYS A 80 2.97 -5.03 -16.24
N MET A 81 1.93 -4.53 -15.56
CA MET A 81 1.38 -3.20 -15.78
C MET A 81 2.38 -2.08 -15.43
N GLU A 82 3.22 -2.27 -14.41
CA GLU A 82 4.27 -1.30 -14.02
C GLU A 82 5.27 -1.05 -15.14
N SER A 83 5.48 -2.06 -16.00
CA SER A 83 6.39 -1.97 -17.14
C SER A 83 5.75 -1.37 -18.39
N LEU A 84 4.43 -1.13 -18.39
CA LEU A 84 3.73 -0.55 -19.54
C LEU A 84 3.99 0.95 -19.63
N LYS A 85 4.41 1.41 -20.81
CA LYS A 85 4.69 2.83 -21.06
C LYS A 85 3.54 3.57 -21.75
N SER A 86 2.58 2.83 -22.31
CA SER A 86 1.46 3.40 -23.05
C SER A 86 0.23 3.51 -22.18
N LYS A 87 -0.34 4.72 -22.10
CA LYS A 87 -1.59 5.01 -21.41
C LYS A 87 -2.70 4.00 -21.75
N LYS A 88 -2.91 3.71 -23.04
CA LYS A 88 -3.96 2.76 -23.49
C LYS A 88 -3.71 1.34 -22.99
N GLN A 89 -2.44 0.92 -22.91
CA GLN A 89 -2.09 -0.41 -22.42
C GLN A 89 -2.32 -0.49 -20.90
N ILE A 90 -1.95 0.56 -20.15
CA ILE A 90 -2.22 0.67 -18.71
C ILE A 90 -3.73 0.61 -18.46
N GLN A 91 -4.53 1.42 -19.19
CA GLN A 91 -5.99 1.45 -19.03
C GLN A 91 -6.62 0.07 -19.29
N ALA A 92 -6.23 -0.59 -20.38
CA ALA A 92 -6.75 -1.90 -20.73
C ALA A 92 -6.34 -2.99 -19.72
N ALA A 93 -5.09 -2.98 -19.27
CA ALA A 93 -4.59 -3.92 -18.27
C ALA A 93 -5.29 -3.71 -16.93
N ALA A 94 -5.39 -2.48 -16.45
CA ALA A 94 -6.09 -2.15 -15.20
C ALA A 94 -7.56 -2.57 -15.25
N LYS A 95 -8.27 -2.29 -16.35
CA LYS A 95 -9.65 -2.73 -16.55
C LYS A 95 -9.77 -4.26 -16.53
N LYS A 96 -8.87 -4.96 -17.23
CA LYS A 96 -8.86 -6.43 -17.29
C LYS A 96 -8.67 -7.08 -15.92
N ILE A 97 -7.83 -6.50 -15.07
CA ILE A 97 -7.63 -7.00 -13.70
C ILE A 97 -8.85 -6.68 -12.83
N ALA A 98 -9.39 -5.45 -12.93
CA ALA A 98 -10.58 -5.04 -12.18
C ALA A 98 -11.83 -5.87 -12.49
N ASP A 99 -11.99 -6.32 -13.73
CA ASP A 99 -13.12 -7.15 -14.17
C ASP A 99 -13.06 -8.59 -13.62
N GLN A 100 -11.85 -9.09 -13.36
CA GLN A 100 -11.58 -10.42 -12.80
C GLN A 100 -11.53 -10.45 -11.26
N LEU A 101 -11.66 -9.27 -10.63
CA LEU A 101 -11.79 -9.11 -9.18
C LEU A 101 -13.26 -9.12 -8.75
#